data_AF-A0A6L3ZX43-F1
#
_entry.id   AF-A0A6L3ZX43-F1
#
_cell.length_a   1.000
_cell.length_b   1.000
_cell.length_c   1.000
_cell.angle_alpha   90.00
_cell.angle_beta   90.00
_cell.angle_gamma   90.00
#
_symmetry.space_group_name_H-M   'P 1'
#
loop_
_entity.id
_entity.type
_entity.pdbx_description
1 polymer ?
#
loop_
_entity_poly.entity_id
_entity_poly.type
_entity_poly.pdbx_seq_one_letter_code
_entity_poly.pdbx_strand_id
1 'polypeptide(L)' 'MRQLVMYVRRNFCPYVGIARHVLDELGVPYREIDMDIDFAARERVVKWTGFLSVPTLVVAEVGEVVPY' A
#
# COMPACT_ATOMS: atom_id res chain seq x y z
N MET A 1 1.49 17.72 4.39
CA MET A 1 2.30 17.32 3.21
C MET A 1 1.90 15.89 2.89
N ARG A 2 1.80 15.51 1.61
CA ARG A 2 1.22 14.21 1.21
C ARG A 2 2.31 13.21 0.84
N GLN A 3 2.02 11.92 1.04
CA GLN A 3 2.85 10.79 0.63
C GLN A 3 1.99 9.69 0.02
N LEU A 4 2.59 8.84 -0.82
CA LEU A 4 1.96 7.63 -1.32
C LEU A 4 2.24 6.46 -0.37
N VAL A 5 1.21 5.68 -0.05
CA VAL A 5 1.30 4.48 0.78
C VAL A 5 0.78 3.29 -0.01
N MET A 6 1.58 2.24 -0.08
CA MET A 6 1.23 0.98 -0.74
C MET A 6 1.08 -0.14 0.29
N TYR A 7 -0.12 -0.68 0.39
CA TYR A 7 -0.39 -1.88 1.18
C TYR A 7 -0.01 -3.12 0.39
N VAL A 8 0.85 -3.96 0.97
CA VAL A 8 1.44 -5.14 0.34
C VAL A 8 1.27 -6.38 1.23
N ARG A 9 1.61 -7.55 0.69
CA ARG A 9 1.78 -8.79 1.47
C ARG A 9 3.17 -9.34 1.24
N ARG A 10 3.63 -10.19 2.17
CA ARG A 10 4.92 -10.87 2.10
C ARG A 10 4.95 -11.92 1.00
N ASN A 11 3.84 -12.61 0.79
CA ASN A 11 3.73 -13.60 -0.29
C ASN A 11 3.81 -12.92 -1.67
N PHE A 12 4.46 -13.60 -2.61
CA PHE A 12 4.66 -13.09 -3.97
C PHE A 12 3.33 -12.71 -4.63
N CYS A 13 3.22 -11.46 -5.07
CA CYS A 13 2.11 -10.94 -5.87
C CYS A 13 2.68 -10.19 -7.08
N PRO A 14 2.38 -10.63 -8.33
CA PRO A 14 2.93 -9.99 -9.52
C PRO A 14 2.51 -8.52 -9.65
N TYR A 15 1.30 -8.18 -9.21
CA TYR A 15 0.80 -6.80 -9.27
C TYR A 15 1.53 -5.85 -8.32
N VAL A 16 2.00 -6.34 -7.16
CA VAL A 16 2.85 -5.55 -6.27
C VAL A 16 4.19 -5.27 -6.94
N GLY A 17 4.78 -6.27 -7.61
CA GLY A 17 6.02 -6.09 -8.38
C GLY A 17 5.87 -5.07 -9.51
N ILE A 18 4.76 -5.13 -10.26
CA ILE A 18 4.45 -4.16 -11.32
C ILE A 18 4.30 -2.75 -10.73
N ALA A 19 3.57 -2.60 -9.62
CA ALA A 19 3.39 -1.29 -8.99
C ALA A 19 4.72 -0.68 -8.52
N ARG A 20 5.60 -1.47 -7.89
CA ARG A 20 6.96 -1.03 -7.51
C ARG A 20 7.72 -0.51 -8.72
N HIS A 21 7.77 -1.30 -9.79
CA HIS A 21 8.49 -0.94 -11.01
C HIS A 21 7.99 0.37 -11.62
N VAL A 22 6.67 0.53 -11.78
CA VAL A 22 6.08 1.76 -12.32
C VAL A 22 6.38 2.98 -11.43
N LEU A 23 6.28 2.83 -10.10
CA LEU A 23 6.56 3.93 -9.17
C LEU A 23 8.05 4.32 -9.19
N ASP A 24 8.94 3.32 -9.29
CA ASP A 24 10.38 3.53 -9.38
C ASP A 24 10.75 4.24 -10.70
N GLU A 25 10.18 3.81 -11.84
CA GLU A 25 10.38 4.45 -13.16
C GLU A 25 9.92 5.91 -13.18
N LEU A 26 8.82 6.21 -12.48
CA LEU A 26 8.28 7.57 -12.38
C LEU A 26 8.97 8.41 -11.29
N GLY A 27 9.90 7.83 -10.52
CA GLY A 27 10.56 8.52 -9.41
C GLY A 27 9.60 8.95 -8.30
N VAL A 28 8.49 8.22 -8.11
CA VAL A 28 7.46 8.55 -7.10
C VAL A 28 7.83 7.86 -5.78
N PRO A 29 8.18 8.60 -4.72
CA PRO A 29 8.46 7.99 -3.43
C PRO A 29 7.17 7.44 -2.80
N TYR A 30 7.25 6.24 -2.22
CA TYR A 30 6.15 5.59 -1.51
C TYR A 30 6.63 4.86 -0.25
N ARG A 31 5.70 4.68 0.69
CA ARG A 31 5.90 3.84 1.89
C ARG A 31 5.13 2.54 1.73
N GLU A 32 5.79 1.41 1.96
CA GLU A 32 5.10 0.12 2.03
C GLU A 32 4.59 -0.20 3.43
N ILE A 33 3.42 -0.84 3.49
CA ILE A 33 2.83 -1.40 4.71
C ILE A 33 2.55 -2.89 4.47
N ASP A 34 3.27 -3.76 5.17
CA ASP A 34 3.09 -5.21 5.10
C ASP A 34 1.91 -5.64 6.00
N MET A 35 0.81 -6.05 5.36
CA MET A 35 -0.41 -6.50 6.05
C MET A 35 -0.28 -7.88 6.70
N ASP A 36 0.79 -8.62 6.40
CA ASP A 36 1.07 -9.90 7.07
C ASP A 36 1.73 -9.69 8.45
N ILE A 37 2.20 -8.46 8.73
CA ILE A 37 2.78 -8.05 10.02
C ILE A 37 1.82 -7.10 10.76
N ASP A 38 1.23 -6.13 10.06
CA ASP A 38 0.27 -5.17 10.63
C ASP A 38 -1.16 -5.67 10.41
N PHE A 39 -1.73 -6.33 11.42
CA PHE A 39 -3.12 -6.79 11.38
C PHE A 39 -4.13 -5.64 11.28
N ALA A 40 -3.81 -4.46 11.82
CA ALA A 40 -4.69 -3.30 11.68
C ALA A 40 -4.68 -2.80 10.22
N ALA A 41 -3.54 -2.87 9.53
CA ALA A 41 -3.46 -2.58 8.08
C ALA A 41 -4.35 -3.52 7.27
N ARG A 42 -4.32 -4.81 7.62
CA ARG A 42 -5.17 -5.83 7.00
C ARG A 42 -6.65 -5.47 7.15
N GLU A 43 -7.09 -5.14 8.36
CA GLU A 43 -8.48 -4.74 8.62
C GLU A 43 -8.90 -3.49 7.85
N ARG A 44 -8.02 -2.48 7.76
CA ARG A 44 -8.26 -1.28 6.98
C ARG A 44 -8.51 -1.61 5.51
N VAL A 45 -7.67 -2.42 4.89
CA VAL A 45 -7.81 -2.78 3.47
C VAL A 45 -9.09 -3.56 3.19
N VAL A 46 -9.46 -4.49 4.08
CA VAL A 46 -10.76 -5.19 3.97
C VAL A 46 -11.91 -4.21 4.08
N LYS A 47 -11.85 -3.26 5.03
CA LYS A 47 -12.90 -2.25 5.20
C LYS A 47 -13.04 -1.35 3.98
N TRP A 48 -11.93 -0.98 3.32
CA TRP A 48 -11.96 -0.12 2.14
C TRP A 48 -12.39 -0.83 0.87
N THR A 49 -11.95 -2.07 0.68
CA THR A 49 -12.06 -2.77 -0.61
C THR A 49 -13.02 -3.94 -0.59
N GLY A 50 -13.47 -4.39 0.58
CA GLY A 50 -14.23 -5.63 0.78
C GLY A 50 -13.37 -6.90 0.75
N PHE A 51 -12.08 -6.81 0.40
CA PHE A 51 -11.19 -7.94 0.18
C PHE A 51 -9.78 -7.65 0.69
N LEU A 52 -8.88 -8.63 0.60
CA LEU A 52 -7.45 -8.44 0.86
C LEU A 52 -6.70 -8.14 -0.44
N SER A 53 -7.13 -7.09 -1.13
CA SER A 53 -6.60 -6.68 -2.42
C SER A 53 -5.22 -6.04 -2.26
N VAL A 54 -4.21 -6.60 -2.92
CA VAL A 54 -2.87 -6.00 -3.01
C VAL A 54 -2.41 -5.92 -4.47
N PRO A 55 -1.66 -4.87 -4.85
CA PRO A 55 -1.38 -3.68 -4.04
C PRO A 55 -2.64 -2.84 -3.84
N THR A 56 -2.79 -2.22 -2.67
CA THR A 56 -3.76 -1.12 -2.44
C THR A 56 -2.97 0.17 -2.22
N LEU A 57 -3.18 1.16 -3.09
CA LEU A 57 -2.49 2.44 -3.06
C LEU A 57 -3.41 3.51 -2.47
N VAL A 58 -2.92 4.26 -1.50
CA VAL A 58 -3.61 5.42 -0.92
C VAL A 58 -2.65 6.57 -0.81
N VAL A 59 -3.17 7.80 -0.91
CA VAL A 59 -2.40 8.98 -0.56
C VAL A 59 -2.77 9.36 0.87
N ALA A 60 -1.77 9.63 1.70
CA ALA A 60 -1.93 9.94 3.12
C ALA A 60 -1.17 11.23 3.46
N GLU A 61 -1.50 11.84 4.60
CA GLU A 61 -0.59 12.84 5.20
C GLU A 61 0.72 12.16 5.63
N VAL A 62 1.82 12.92 5.63
CA VAL A 62 3.14 12.43 6.07
C VAL A 62 3.06 11.95 7.52
N GLY A 63 3.49 10.71 7.75
CA GLY A 63 3.40 10.03 9.04
C GLY A 63 2.17 9.14 9.19
N GLU A 64 1.11 9.39 8.43
CA GLU A 64 -0.10 8.60 8.42
C GLU A 64 -0.08 7.50 7.36
N VAL A 65 -1.06 6.59 7.44
CA VAL A 65 -1.20 5.45 6.52
C VAL A 65 -2.63 5.28 6.01
N VAL A 66 -3.54 6.19 6.35
CA VAL A 66 -4.94 6.17 5.92
C VAL A 66 -5.16 7.22 4.83
N PRO A 67 -6.19 7.05 3.97
CA PRO A 67 -6.56 8.07 3.00
C PRO A 67 -6.78 9.44 3.64
N TYR A 68 -6.26 10.50 2.98
CA TYR A 68 -6.52 11.89 3.34
C TYR A 68 -7.97 12.31 3.07
#